data_AF-A0A7C2WXD9-F1
#
_entry.id   AF-A0A7C2WXD9-F1
#
_cell.length_a   1.000
_cell.length_b   1.000
_cell.length_c   1.000
_cell.angle_alpha   90.00
_cell.angle_beta   90.00
_cell.angle_gamma   90.00
#
_symmetry.space_group_name_H-M   'P 1'
#
loop_
_entity.id
_entity.type
_entity.pdbx_description
1 polymer ?
#
loop_
_entity_poly.entity_id
_entity_poly.type
_entity_poly.pdbx_seq_one_letter_code
_entity_poly.pdbx_strand_id
1 'polypeptide(L)' 'NLYRATAASGEPFRGAPGEEGRGRLRQGYLEESSVDAVQQIADLIEAQRGYELNSKVISAADQMLAAAGQIR' A
#
# COMPACT_ATOMS: atom_id res chain seq x y z
N ASN A 1 5.80 0.82 16.41
CA ASN A 1 5.67 -0.65 16.39
C ASN A 1 4.71 -1.17 17.47
N LEU A 2 3.65 -0.43 17.83
CA LEU A 2 2.64 -0.89 18.79
C LEU A 2 1.31 -0.95 18.05
N TYR A 3 0.65 -2.09 18.13
CA TYR A 3 -0.68 -2.29 17.58
C TYR A 3 -1.73 -2.24 18.69
N ARG A 4 -2.95 -1.84 18.34
CA ARG A 4 -4.10 -1.81 19.24
C ARG A 4 -5.23 -2.61 18.60
N ALA A 5 -5.88 -3.46 19.39
CA ALA A 5 -7.06 -4.19 18.94
C ALA A 5 -8.17 -3.22 18.54
N THR A 6 -8.77 -3.47 17.38
CA THR A 6 -9.97 -2.78 16.88
C THR A 6 -11.12 -3.76 16.83
N ALA A 7 -12.36 -3.28 16.67
CA ALA A 7 -13.53 -4.14 16.57
C ALA A 7 -13.42 -5.18 15.43
N ALA A 8 -12.75 -4.83 14.32
CA ALA A 8 -12.51 -5.74 13.20
C ALA A 8 -11.41 -6.78 13.48
N SER A 9 -10.52 -6.52 14.46
CA SER A 9 -9.42 -7.41 14.81
C SER A 9 -9.83 -8.53 15.78
N GLY A 10 -10.93 -8.35 16.51
CA GLY A 10 -11.37 -9.26 17.57
C GLY A 10 -10.56 -9.14 18.87
N GLU A 11 -10.85 -10.03 19.82
CA GLU A 11 -10.22 -10.04 21.15
C GLU A 11 -8.80 -10.66 21.11
N PRO A 12 -7.85 -10.14 21.91
CA PRO A 12 -6.49 -10.67 21.96
C PRO A 12 -6.43 -12.04 22.63
N PHE A 13 -5.90 -13.04 21.93
CA PHE A 13 -5.70 -14.38 22.46
C PHE A 13 -4.32 -14.53 23.12
N ARG A 14 -4.30 -14.58 24.47
CA ARG A 14 -3.07 -14.67 25.28
C ARG A 14 -2.70 -16.12 25.59
N GLY A 15 -1.40 -16.43 25.65
CA GLY A 15 -0.88 -17.74 26.05
C GLY A 15 0.65 -17.78 26.00
N ALA A 16 1.25 -18.91 26.36
CA ALA A 16 2.70 -19.07 26.39
C ALA A 16 3.28 -19.30 24.98
N PRO A 17 4.53 -18.88 24.71
CA PRO A 17 5.22 -19.21 23.46
C PRO A 17 5.35 -20.72 23.25
N GLY A 18 5.11 -21.21 22.02
CA GLY A 18 5.19 -22.63 21.69
C GLY A 18 3.94 -23.48 21.99
N GLU A 19 2.91 -22.89 22.62
CA GLU A 19 1.62 -23.55 22.87
C GLU A 19 0.55 -23.13 21.85
N GLU A 20 -0.41 -24.02 21.55
CA GLU A 20 -1.59 -23.75 20.70
C GLU A 20 -1.25 -23.13 19.33
N GLY A 21 -0.15 -23.57 18.71
CA GLY A 21 0.29 -23.09 17.39
C GLY A 21 1.05 -21.76 17.39
N ARG A 22 1.35 -21.17 18.56
CA ARG A 22 2.18 -19.96 18.66
C ARG A 22 3.65 -20.24 18.36
N GLY A 23 4.34 -19.23 17.80
CA GLY A 23 5.78 -19.27 17.54
C GLY A 23 6.64 -19.43 18.80
N ARG A 24 7.93 -19.73 18.62
CA ARG A 24 8.92 -19.85 19.71
C ARG A 24 9.74 -18.57 19.83
N LEU A 25 10.12 -18.22 21.05
CA LEU A 25 11.04 -17.11 21.29
C LEU A 25 12.48 -17.52 20.92
N ARG A 26 13.18 -16.65 20.19
CA ARG A 26 14.60 -16.79 19.86
C ARG A 26 15.39 -15.67 20.55
N GLN A 27 16.14 -16.01 21.59
CA GLN A 27 16.93 -15.02 22.33
C GLN A 27 18.05 -14.44 21.44
N GLY A 28 18.25 -13.12 21.52
CA GLY A 28 19.30 -12.41 20.77
C GLY A 28 19.01 -12.23 19.28
N TYR A 29 17.84 -12.64 18.79
CA TYR A 29 17.40 -12.42 17.40
C TYR A 29 16.55 -11.16 17.31
N LEU A 30 16.84 -10.30 16.33
CA LEU A 30 16.03 -9.13 16.01
C LEU A 30 15.32 -9.37 14.67
N GLU A 31 14.01 -9.20 14.64
CA GLU A 31 13.23 -9.32 13.41
C GLU A 31 13.48 -8.10 12.52
N GLU A 32 13.96 -8.35 11.30
CA GLU A 32 14.14 -7.33 10.28
C GLU A 32 12.82 -6.99 9.60
N SER A 33 12.79 -5.82 8.95
CA SER A 33 11.63 -5.41 8.15
C SER A 33 11.40 -6.42 7.03
N SER A 34 10.14 -6.81 6.81
CA SER A 34 9.76 -7.65 5.67
C SER A 34 9.66 -6.89 4.35
N VAL A 35 10.05 -5.60 4.32
CA VAL A 35 9.89 -4.71 3.17
C VAL A 35 11.07 -4.85 2.21
N ASP A 36 10.78 -5.23 0.96
CA ASP A 36 11.73 -5.11 -0.15
C ASP A 36 11.69 -3.70 -0.74
N ALA A 37 12.75 -2.94 -0.53
CA ALA A 37 12.86 -1.55 -0.99
C ALA A 37 12.77 -1.41 -2.52
N VAL A 38 13.27 -2.39 -3.29
CA VAL A 38 13.26 -2.31 -4.76
C VAL A 38 11.84 -2.47 -5.27
N GLN A 39 11.08 -3.43 -4.74
CA GLN A 39 9.68 -3.62 -5.10
C GLN A 39 8.85 -2.39 -4.72
N GLN A 40 9.04 -1.83 -3.51
CA GLN A 40 8.28 -0.65 -3.10
C GLN A 40 8.55 0.58 -3.98
N ILE A 41 9.78 0.76 -4.48
CA ILE A 41 10.08 1.85 -5.42
C ILE A 41 9.40 1.59 -6.77
N ALA A 42 9.35 0.35 -7.25
CA ALA A 42 8.65 -0.01 -8.48
C ALA A 42 7.14 0.30 -8.38
N ASP A 43 6.50 -0.06 -7.26
CA ASP A 43 5.08 0.22 -7.00
C ASP A 43 4.80 1.73 -6.98
N LEU A 44 5.72 2.53 -6.40
CA LEU A 44 5.61 4.00 -6.42
C LEU A 44 5.74 4.57 -7.83
N ILE A 45 6.66 4.05 -8.64
CA ILE A 45 6.82 4.48 -10.04
C ILE A 45 5.58 4.13 -10.86
N GLU A 46 4.97 2.97 -10.62
CA GLU A 46 3.72 2.59 -11.27
C GLU A 46 2.57 3.55 -10.91
N ALA A 47 2.40 3.83 -9.62
CA ALA A 47 1.39 4.79 -9.14
C ALA A 47 1.59 6.19 -9.77
N GLN A 48 2.84 6.65 -9.85
CA GLN A 48 3.18 7.93 -10.49
C GLN A 48 2.85 7.94 -11.97
N ARG A 49 3.22 6.88 -12.73
CA ARG A 49 2.87 6.77 -14.15
C ARG A 49 1.37 6.73 -14.36
N GLY A 50 0.63 6.02 -13.52
CA GLY A 50 -0.84 6.01 -13.55
C GLY A 50 -1.41 7.43 -13.39
N TYR A 51 -0.90 8.20 -12.43
CA TYR A 51 -1.30 9.60 -12.23
C TYR A 51 -0.95 10.50 -13.43
N GLU A 52 0.24 10.37 -13.98
CA GLU A 52 0.67 11.13 -15.17
C GLU A 52 -0.19 10.82 -16.40
N LEU A 53 -0.51 9.54 -16.62
CA LEU A 53 -1.37 9.11 -17.72
C LEU A 53 -2.77 9.67 -17.56
N ASN A 54 -3.36 9.57 -16.36
CA ASN A 54 -4.68 10.14 -16.07
C ASN A 54 -4.69 11.66 -16.32
N SER A 55 -3.64 12.37 -15.92
CA SER A 55 -3.51 13.81 -16.12
C SER A 55 -3.41 14.19 -17.62
N LYS A 56 -2.69 13.40 -18.42
CA LYS A 56 -2.59 13.58 -19.87
C LYS A 56 -3.92 13.30 -20.57
N VAL A 57 -4.65 12.27 -20.15
CA VAL A 57 -5.98 11.94 -20.68
C VAL A 57 -6.97 13.08 -20.44
N ILE A 58 -6.99 13.64 -19.22
CA ILE A 58 -7.83 14.80 -18.89
C ILE A 58 -7.47 16.01 -19.76
N SER A 59 -6.17 16.32 -19.88
CA SER A 59 -5.71 17.44 -20.70
C SER A 59 -6.09 17.28 -22.18
N ALA A 60 -5.97 16.06 -22.72
CA ALA A 60 -6.38 15.76 -24.09
C ALA A 60 -7.92 15.88 -24.27
N ALA A 61 -8.69 15.41 -23.29
CA ALA A 61 -10.14 15.56 -23.29
C ALA A 61 -10.55 17.04 -23.28
N ASP A 62 -9.91 17.87 -22.45
CA ASP A 62 -10.15 19.31 -22.39
C ASP A 62 -9.81 20.02 -23.71
N GLN A 63 -8.70 19.63 -24.37
CA GLN A 63 -8.34 20.15 -25.69
C GLN A 63 -9.38 19.78 -26.76
N MET A 64 -9.88 18.54 -26.75
CA MET A 64 -10.92 18.09 -27.67
C MET A 64 -12.25 18.82 -27.43
N LEU A 65 -12.62 19.04 -26.18
CA LEU A 65 -13.81 19.81 -25.80
C LEU A 65 -13.71 21.26 -26.29
N ALA A 66 -12.56 21.89 -26.11
CA ALA A 66 -12.31 23.25 -26.60
C ALA A 66 -12.41 23.34 -28.13
N ALA A 67 -11.82 22.38 -28.86
CA ALA A 67 -11.89 22.31 -30.31
C ALA A 67 -13.33 22.13 -30.82
N ALA A 68 -14.12 21.25 -30.20
CA ALA A 68 -15.53 21.06 -30.55
C ALA A 68 -16.38 22.32 -30.33
N GLY A 69 -16.09 23.10 -29.28
CA GLY A 69 -16.76 24.36 -29.01
C GLY A 69 -16.47 25.46 -30.03
N GLN A 70 -15.34 25.40 -30.73
CA GLN A 70 -14.94 26.36 -31.78
C GLN A 70 -15.52 26.04 -33.16
N ILE A 71 -16.13 24.87 -33.37
CA ILE A 71 -16.75 24.46 -34.64
C ILE A 71 -18.18 25.08 -34.80
N ARG A 72 -18.45 26.21 -34.16
CA ARG A 72 -19.73 26.93 -34.28
C ARG A 72 -19.56 28.29 -34.93
#